data_AF-A0A924SS58-F1
#
_entry.id   AF-A0A924SS58-F1
#
_cell.length_a   1.000
_cell.length_b   1.000
_cell.length_c   1.000
_cell.angle_alpha   90.00
_cell.angle_beta   90.00
_cell.angle_gamma   90.00
#
_symmetry.space_group_name_H-M   'P 1'
#
loop_
_entity.id
_entity.type
_entity.pdbx_description
1 polymer ?
#
loop_
_entity_poly.entity_id
_entity_poly.type
_entity_poly.pdbx_seq_one_letter_code
_entity_poly.pdbx_strand_id
1 'polypeptide(L)'
;MANKEDFIAAINAGYTFNGESVKIGAAMLAGEVISDAAIYLPLKTMNRHGLIAGATGTGKTKTLQMISEFLSDASVPVLLMDIKGDLSGIAAMGSGNDKVKDRYQKLSMEYTPTQFTAELMTLSDQKGVRLRATVSEFGPVLLTKILGLNDTQGGVVAMIFKYCDDAKMPLLDLKDFIKVLQYIGDEGKEELEKSYGKISTTSTGTILRKVIELQQQGADLFFGEKSFE
;
A
#
# COMPACT_ATOMS: atom_id res chain seq x y z
N MET A 1 2.28 -44.91 -9.48
CA MET A 1 2.49 -43.57 -10.05
C MET A 1 1.11 -43.04 -10.40
N ALA A 2 0.69 -41.89 -9.89
CA ALA A 2 -0.59 -41.30 -10.31
C ALA A 2 -0.53 -41.10 -11.84
N ASN A 3 -1.52 -41.61 -12.57
CA ASN A 3 -1.59 -41.42 -14.01
C ASN A 3 -1.65 -39.91 -14.30
N LYS A 4 -0.94 -39.44 -15.33
CA LYS A 4 -0.94 -38.03 -15.74
C LYS A 4 -2.38 -37.53 -15.97
N GLU A 5 -3.25 -38.38 -16.51
CA GLU A 5 -4.66 -38.09 -16.73
C GLU A 5 -5.42 -37.88 -15.42
N ASP A 6 -5.22 -38.76 -14.42
CA ASP A 6 -5.84 -38.61 -13.10
C ASP A 6 -5.39 -37.33 -12.40
N PHE A 7 -4.11 -36.95 -12.56
CA PHE A 7 -3.56 -35.71 -12.03
C PHE A 7 -4.21 -34.48 -12.68
N ILE A 8 -4.32 -34.46 -14.02
CA ILE A 8 -4.98 -33.38 -14.76
C ILE A 8 -6.44 -33.27 -14.33
N ALA A 9 -7.17 -34.40 -14.25
CA ALA A 9 -8.56 -34.44 -13.84
C ALA A 9 -8.75 -33.90 -12.42
N ALA A 10 -7.89 -34.28 -11.47
CA ALA A 10 -7.94 -33.81 -10.10
C ALA A 10 -7.71 -32.28 -9.99
N ILE A 11 -6.71 -31.75 -10.71
CA ILE A 11 -6.46 -30.29 -10.74
C ILE A 11 -7.64 -29.57 -11.37
N ASN A 12 -8.09 -29.99 -12.55
CA ASN A 12 -9.19 -29.32 -13.24
C ASN A 12 -10.49 -29.33 -12.43
N ALA A 13 -10.79 -30.41 -11.71
CA ALA A 13 -11.93 -30.47 -10.80
C ALA A 13 -11.81 -29.47 -9.64
N GLY A 14 -10.60 -29.28 -9.09
CA GLY A 14 -10.33 -28.38 -7.97
C GLY A 14 -10.33 -26.88 -8.33
N TYR A 15 -10.09 -26.54 -9.59
CA TYR A 15 -10.10 -25.16 -10.10
C TYR A 15 -11.37 -24.81 -10.89
N THR A 16 -12.51 -25.38 -10.49
CA THR A 16 -13.83 -25.01 -10.99
C THR A 16 -14.42 -23.88 -10.15
N PHE A 17 -14.60 -22.69 -10.75
CA PHE A 17 -15.16 -21.53 -10.06
C PHE A 17 -16.37 -20.97 -10.79
N ASN A 18 -17.37 -20.53 -10.03
CA ASN A 18 -18.43 -19.67 -10.56
C ASN A 18 -17.92 -18.23 -10.72
N GLY A 19 -18.19 -17.62 -11.86
CA GLY A 19 -17.83 -16.24 -12.21
C GLY A 19 -16.48 -16.11 -12.91
N GLU A 20 -16.01 -14.87 -13.03
CA GLU A 20 -14.73 -14.59 -13.68
C GLU A 20 -13.54 -15.16 -12.89
N SER A 21 -12.59 -15.71 -13.63
CA SER A 21 -11.33 -16.20 -13.09
C SER A 21 -10.22 -16.00 -14.12
N VAL A 22 -8.98 -15.97 -13.64
CA VAL A 22 -7.82 -15.78 -14.52
C VAL A 22 -6.79 -16.88 -14.35
N LYS A 23 -6.20 -17.33 -15.47
CA LYS A 23 -5.15 -18.34 -15.46
C LYS A 23 -3.85 -17.71 -14.95
N ILE A 24 -3.37 -18.17 -13.80
CA ILE A 24 -2.13 -17.67 -13.18
C ILE A 24 -0.94 -18.61 -13.39
N GLY A 25 -1.19 -19.85 -13.83
CA GLY A 25 -0.15 -20.85 -14.06
C GLY A 25 -0.70 -22.22 -14.47
N ALA A 26 0.13 -23.24 -14.30
CA ALA A 26 -0.19 -24.63 -14.54
C ALA A 26 0.51 -25.50 -13.48
N ALA A 27 -0.10 -26.64 -13.15
CA ALA A 27 0.45 -27.57 -12.17
C ALA A 27 1.70 -28.28 -12.72
N MET A 28 2.58 -28.70 -11.81
CA MET A 28 3.78 -29.47 -12.14
C MET A 28 3.64 -30.92 -11.66
N LEU A 29 4.02 -31.86 -12.52
CA LEU A 29 4.10 -33.28 -12.20
C LEU A 29 5.49 -33.80 -12.55
N ALA A 30 6.19 -34.39 -11.58
CA ALA A 30 7.55 -34.93 -11.76
C ALA A 30 8.58 -33.93 -12.35
N GLY A 31 8.42 -32.63 -12.06
CA GLY A 31 9.32 -31.57 -12.55
C GLY A 31 8.93 -30.99 -13.92
N GLU A 32 7.92 -31.54 -14.57
CA GLU A 32 7.40 -31.04 -15.85
C GLU A 32 6.15 -30.19 -15.63
N VAL A 33 6.02 -29.10 -16.39
CA VAL A 33 4.82 -28.28 -16.42
C VAL A 33 3.75 -28.99 -17.25
N ILE A 34 2.59 -29.23 -16.65
CA ILE A 34 1.46 -29.87 -17.34
C ILE A 34 0.46 -28.77 -17.72
N SER A 35 0.55 -28.25 -18.95
CA SER A 35 -0.25 -27.12 -19.45
C SER A 35 -1.77 -27.33 -19.31
N ASP A 36 -2.22 -28.58 -19.44
CA ASP A 36 -3.62 -29.01 -19.36
C ASP A 36 -4.17 -29.01 -17.93
N ALA A 37 -3.29 -28.98 -16.92
CA ALA A 37 -3.62 -28.83 -15.51
C ALA A 37 -3.51 -27.35 -15.11
N ALA A 38 -4.36 -26.50 -15.70
CA ALA A 38 -4.30 -25.05 -15.54
C ALA A 38 -4.73 -24.62 -14.12
N ILE A 39 -4.04 -23.61 -13.58
CA ILE A 39 -4.31 -23.02 -12.26
C ILE A 39 -4.99 -21.68 -12.45
N TYR A 40 -6.18 -21.54 -11.88
CA TYR A 40 -7.00 -20.33 -11.98
C TYR A 40 -7.13 -19.61 -10.64
N LEU A 41 -7.23 -18.29 -10.69
CA LEU A 41 -7.51 -17.42 -9.56
C LEU A 41 -8.89 -16.77 -9.76
N PRO A 42 -9.91 -17.07 -8.94
CA PRO A 42 -11.23 -16.49 -9.08
C PRO A 42 -11.27 -15.05 -8.55
N LEU A 43 -11.75 -14.12 -9.35
CA LEU A 43 -11.71 -12.68 -9.04
C LEU A 43 -12.49 -12.35 -7.76
N LYS A 44 -13.58 -13.07 -7.48
CA LYS A 44 -14.38 -12.93 -6.25
C LYS A 44 -13.60 -13.14 -4.95
N THR A 45 -12.41 -13.76 -5.00
CA THR A 45 -11.57 -13.97 -3.83
C THR A 45 -10.52 -12.88 -3.63
N MET A 46 -10.38 -11.95 -4.58
CA MET A 46 -9.41 -10.85 -4.53
C MET A 46 -9.78 -9.74 -3.55
N ASN A 47 -10.96 -9.82 -2.93
CA ASN A 47 -11.34 -9.00 -1.77
C ASN A 47 -10.79 -9.56 -0.44
N ARG A 48 -10.02 -10.66 -0.47
CA ARG A 48 -9.35 -11.25 0.69
C ARG A 48 -7.87 -10.93 0.67
N HIS A 49 -7.25 -10.94 1.86
CA HIS A 49 -5.81 -10.76 1.97
C HIS A 49 -5.06 -11.98 1.41
N GLY A 50 -3.96 -11.71 0.70
CA GLY A 50 -3.06 -12.73 0.15
C GLY A 50 -1.60 -12.38 0.41
N LEU A 51 -0.72 -13.39 0.35
CA LEU A 51 0.71 -13.25 0.55
C LEU A 51 1.47 -13.86 -0.64
N ILE A 52 2.27 -13.04 -1.32
CA ILE A 52 3.22 -13.50 -2.35
C ILE A 52 4.60 -13.58 -1.71
N ALA A 53 5.06 -14.79 -1.42
CA ALA A 53 6.37 -15.04 -0.80
C ALA A 53 7.29 -15.85 -1.73
N GLY A 54 8.60 -15.69 -1.55
CA GLY A 54 9.63 -16.37 -2.34
C GLY A 54 10.99 -15.71 -2.20
N ALA A 55 12.06 -16.41 -2.59
CA ALA A 55 13.42 -15.85 -2.58
C ALA A 55 13.58 -14.67 -3.56
N THR A 56 14.69 -13.94 -3.47
CA THR A 56 15.00 -12.88 -4.44
C THR A 56 15.16 -13.48 -5.83
N GLY A 57 14.59 -12.82 -6.85
CA GLY A 57 14.66 -13.30 -8.24
C GLY A 57 13.64 -14.39 -8.61
N THR A 58 12.80 -14.88 -7.69
CA THR A 58 11.79 -15.93 -7.99
C THR A 58 10.49 -15.40 -8.61
N GLY A 59 10.48 -14.15 -9.09
CA GLY A 59 9.34 -13.60 -9.82
C GLY A 59 8.23 -12.96 -8.98
N LYS A 60 8.44 -12.67 -7.68
CA LYS A 60 7.43 -12.00 -6.82
C LYS A 60 6.81 -10.75 -7.47
N THR A 61 7.67 -9.83 -7.94
CA THR A 61 7.24 -8.60 -8.63
C THR A 61 6.46 -8.91 -9.90
N LYS A 62 6.86 -9.94 -10.67
CA LYS A 62 6.19 -10.33 -11.90
C LYS A 62 4.83 -10.98 -11.66
N THR A 63 4.70 -11.76 -10.58
CA THR A 63 3.40 -12.28 -10.13
C THR A 63 2.46 -11.14 -9.72
N LEU A 64 2.96 -10.18 -8.93
CA LEU A 64 2.17 -9.02 -8.51
C LEU A 64 1.76 -8.15 -9.71
N GLN A 65 2.68 -7.91 -10.64
CA GLN A 65 2.41 -7.19 -11.89
C GLN A 65 1.31 -7.89 -12.68
N MET A 66 1.45 -9.20 -12.96
CA MET A 66 0.45 -9.98 -13.69
C MET A 66 -0.94 -9.94 -13.02
N ILE A 67 -1.02 -10.07 -11.70
CA ILE A 67 -2.29 -9.97 -10.98
C ILE A 67 -2.91 -8.57 -11.16
N SER A 68 -2.09 -7.53 -11.13
CA SER A 68 -2.54 -6.14 -11.30
C SER A 68 -3.05 -5.87 -12.70
N GLU A 69 -2.36 -6.40 -13.72
CA GLU A 69 -2.76 -6.36 -15.13
C GLU A 69 -4.14 -7.01 -15.31
N PHE A 70 -4.34 -8.22 -14.79
CA PHE A 70 -5.61 -8.93 -14.91
C PHE A 70 -6.77 -8.29 -14.13
N LEU A 71 -6.50 -7.70 -12.97
CA LEU A 71 -7.50 -6.91 -12.26
C LEU A 71 -7.90 -5.67 -13.06
N SER A 72 -6.93 -5.00 -13.69
CA SER A 72 -7.19 -3.85 -14.56
C SER A 72 -8.02 -4.24 -15.79
N ASP A 73 -7.71 -5.36 -16.45
CA ASP A 73 -8.50 -5.89 -17.57
C ASP A 73 -9.96 -6.19 -17.16
N ALA A 74 -10.16 -6.62 -15.90
CA ALA A 74 -11.48 -6.83 -15.32
C ALA A 74 -12.12 -5.55 -14.75
N SER A 75 -11.57 -4.37 -15.07
CA SER A 75 -12.05 -3.06 -14.59
C SER A 75 -12.04 -2.89 -13.06
N VAL A 76 -11.17 -3.62 -12.36
CA VAL A 76 -10.95 -3.49 -10.91
C VAL A 76 -9.82 -2.48 -10.68
N PRO A 77 -10.07 -1.36 -9.96
CA PRO A 77 -9.01 -0.41 -9.62
C PRO A 77 -7.93 -1.04 -8.74
N VAL A 78 -6.66 -0.81 -9.09
CA VAL A 78 -5.50 -1.36 -8.37
C VAL A 78 -4.61 -0.23 -7.88
N LEU A 79 -4.34 -0.20 -6.57
CA LEU A 79 -3.33 0.65 -5.97
C LEU A 79 -2.13 -0.20 -5.53
N LEU A 80 -0.95 0.13 -6.04
CA LEU A 80 0.30 -0.58 -5.74
C LEU A 80 1.29 0.35 -5.05
N MET A 81 1.96 -0.15 -4.01
CA MET A 81 3.11 0.52 -3.40
C MET A 81 4.39 0.00 -4.04
N ASP A 82 5.05 0.86 -4.83
CA ASP A 82 6.30 0.51 -5.50
C ASP A 82 7.51 1.13 -4.80
N ILE A 83 8.00 0.45 -3.76
CA ILE A 83 9.14 0.91 -2.96
C ILE A 83 10.47 0.87 -3.76
N LYS A 84 10.58 -0.04 -4.73
CA LYS A 84 11.83 -0.29 -5.48
C LYS A 84 11.85 0.31 -6.88
N GLY A 85 10.70 0.72 -7.41
CA GLY A 85 10.54 1.18 -8.79
C GLY A 85 10.35 0.03 -9.79
N ASP A 86 10.20 -1.21 -9.32
CA ASP A 86 10.16 -2.41 -10.17
C ASP A 86 8.77 -2.69 -10.77
N LEU A 87 7.72 -1.96 -10.34
CA LEU A 87 6.34 -2.10 -10.82
C LEU A 87 5.93 -0.99 -11.79
N SER A 88 6.55 0.18 -11.71
CA SER A 88 6.25 1.35 -12.56
C SER A 88 6.27 1.05 -14.07
N GLY A 89 7.02 0.03 -14.49
CA GLY A 89 7.05 -0.44 -15.89
C GLY A 89 5.72 -0.96 -16.44
N ILE A 90 4.70 -1.20 -15.61
CA ILE A 90 3.34 -1.56 -16.04
C ILE A 90 2.69 -0.47 -16.92
N ALA A 91 3.14 0.78 -16.77
CA ALA A 91 2.66 1.94 -17.52
C ALA A 91 3.26 2.05 -18.94
N ALA A 92 4.18 1.15 -19.30
CA ALA A 92 4.86 1.14 -20.60
C ALA A 92 4.53 -0.13 -21.38
N MET A 93 4.70 -0.08 -22.70
CA MET A 93 4.59 -1.28 -23.52
C MET A 93 5.65 -2.30 -23.10
N GLY A 94 5.20 -3.52 -22.80
CA GLY A 94 6.10 -4.64 -22.55
C GLY A 94 6.97 -4.99 -23.76
N SER A 95 8.03 -5.77 -23.53
CA SER A 95 8.87 -6.33 -24.59
C SER A 95 8.97 -7.84 -24.46
N GLY A 96 8.96 -8.53 -25.60
CA GLY A 96 9.19 -9.97 -25.65
C GLY A 96 10.66 -10.28 -25.37
N ASN A 97 10.90 -11.30 -24.54
CA ASN A 97 12.23 -11.90 -24.37
C ASN A 97 12.11 -13.43 -24.28
N ASP A 98 13.23 -14.14 -24.38
CA ASP A 98 13.24 -15.61 -24.43
C ASP A 98 12.65 -16.25 -23.17
N LYS A 99 12.81 -15.62 -22.00
CA LYS A 99 12.23 -16.12 -20.74
C LYS A 99 10.71 -16.00 -20.74
N VAL A 100 10.17 -14.90 -21.28
CA VAL A 100 8.71 -14.71 -21.41
C VAL A 100 8.16 -15.71 -22.42
N LYS A 101 8.80 -15.85 -23.58
CA LYS A 101 8.39 -16.81 -24.61
C LYS A 101 8.37 -18.25 -24.08
N ASP A 102 9.45 -18.70 -23.45
CA ASP A 102 9.56 -20.05 -22.86
C ASP A 102 8.47 -20.29 -21.80
N ARG A 103 8.24 -19.31 -20.92
CA ARG A 103 7.18 -19.42 -19.90
C ARG A 103 5.78 -19.51 -20.52
N TYR A 104 5.47 -18.65 -21.47
CA TYR A 104 4.16 -18.62 -22.11
C TYR A 104 3.92 -19.87 -22.96
N GLN A 105 4.94 -20.40 -23.63
CA GLN A 105 4.88 -21.70 -24.31
C GLN A 105 4.57 -22.85 -23.33
N LYS A 106 5.27 -22.94 -22.19
CA LYS A 106 5.01 -23.95 -21.15
C LYS A 106 3.60 -23.88 -20.57
N LEU A 107 3.01 -22.69 -20.52
CA LEU A 107 1.65 -22.46 -20.03
C LEU A 107 0.59 -22.57 -21.12
N SER A 108 0.98 -22.79 -22.38
CA SER A 108 0.09 -22.71 -23.55
C SER A 108 -0.72 -21.42 -23.57
N MET A 109 -0.02 -20.29 -23.36
CA MET A 109 -0.57 -18.93 -23.38
C MET A 109 0.16 -18.11 -24.45
N GLU A 110 -0.50 -17.07 -24.96
CA GLU A 110 0.11 -16.09 -25.85
C GLU A 110 0.49 -14.82 -25.08
N TYR A 111 1.71 -14.35 -25.26
CA TYR A 111 2.14 -13.08 -24.68
C TYR A 111 1.88 -11.96 -25.68
N THR A 112 0.92 -11.09 -25.34
CA THR A 112 0.65 -9.87 -26.10
C THR A 112 1.19 -8.68 -25.31
N PRO A 113 2.25 -8.00 -25.78
CA PRO A 113 2.73 -6.78 -25.17
C PRO A 113 1.60 -5.75 -25.08
N THR A 114 1.25 -5.35 -23.86
CA THR A 114 0.16 -4.42 -23.57
C THR A 114 0.67 -3.33 -22.63
N GLN A 115 0.10 -2.13 -22.74
CA GLN A 115 0.36 -1.00 -21.87
C GLN A 115 -0.91 -0.76 -21.07
N PHE A 116 -0.75 -0.59 -19.76
CA PHE A 116 -1.87 -0.28 -18.88
C PHE A 116 -1.85 1.20 -18.54
N THR A 117 -3.04 1.81 -18.50
CA THR A 117 -3.19 3.16 -17.97
C THR A 117 -2.86 3.14 -16.49
N ALA A 118 -1.84 3.89 -16.09
CA ALA A 118 -1.42 3.99 -14.70
C ALA A 118 -1.08 5.45 -14.38
N GLU A 119 -1.56 5.93 -13.24
CA GLU A 119 -1.17 7.21 -12.68
C GLU A 119 -0.07 6.98 -11.65
N LEU A 120 1.13 7.49 -11.95
CA LEU A 120 2.25 7.39 -11.02
C LEU A 120 2.10 8.45 -9.96
N MET A 121 1.92 8.00 -8.72
CA MET A 121 1.78 8.82 -7.53
C MET A 121 3.07 8.82 -6.73
N THR A 122 3.41 9.96 -6.11
CA THR A 122 4.67 10.11 -5.36
C THR A 122 4.48 10.86 -4.04
N LEU A 123 5.11 10.33 -2.99
CA LEU A 123 5.22 10.94 -1.65
C LEU A 123 6.47 11.82 -1.50
N SER A 124 7.34 11.83 -2.52
CA SER A 124 8.64 12.53 -2.52
C SER A 124 8.75 13.45 -3.74
N ASP A 125 9.91 14.09 -3.95
CA ASP A 125 10.17 14.99 -5.09
C ASP A 125 10.27 14.31 -6.46
N GLN A 126 10.15 12.98 -6.53
CA GLN A 126 10.16 12.23 -7.79
C GLN A 126 9.03 12.65 -8.75
N LYS A 127 9.11 12.23 -10.02
CA LYS A 127 8.05 12.51 -11.00
C LYS A 127 6.77 11.75 -10.64
N GLY A 128 5.62 12.40 -10.81
CA GLY A 128 4.30 11.82 -10.56
C GLY A 128 3.33 12.82 -9.97
N VAL A 129 2.07 12.41 -9.83
CA VAL A 129 1.06 13.15 -9.07
C VAL A 129 1.48 13.18 -7.60
N ARG A 130 1.58 14.39 -7.04
CA ARG A 130 2.04 14.57 -5.67
C ARG A 130 0.94 14.15 -4.71
N LEU A 131 1.22 13.16 -3.87
CA LEU A 131 0.32 12.79 -2.80
C LEU A 131 0.57 13.72 -1.61
N ARG A 132 -0.52 14.32 -1.13
CA ARG A 132 -0.53 15.11 0.09
C ARG A 132 -1.68 14.68 0.97
N ALA A 133 -1.51 14.86 2.26
CA ALA A 133 -2.57 14.72 3.25
C ALA A 133 -2.36 15.79 4.32
N THR A 134 -3.45 16.33 4.86
CA THR A 134 -3.35 17.20 6.03
C THR A 134 -3.07 16.39 7.29
N VAL A 135 -2.53 17.04 8.32
CA VAL A 135 -2.38 16.39 9.64
C VAL A 135 -3.74 15.99 10.20
N SER A 136 -4.77 16.81 9.99
CA SER A 136 -6.16 16.50 10.33
C SER A 136 -6.70 15.22 9.65
N GLU A 137 -6.50 15.04 8.34
CA GLU A 137 -6.92 13.83 7.61
C GLU A 137 -6.19 12.57 8.09
N PHE A 138 -4.92 12.70 8.49
CA PHE A 138 -4.17 11.60 9.07
C PHE A 138 -4.75 11.15 10.41
N GLY A 139 -5.23 12.11 11.20
CA GLY A 139 -5.83 11.86 12.50
C GLY A 139 -4.82 11.42 13.57
N PRO A 140 -5.26 11.38 14.84
CA PRO A 140 -4.37 11.15 15.96
C PRO A 140 -3.81 9.72 15.98
N VAL A 141 -4.57 8.74 15.49
CA VAL A 141 -4.18 7.31 15.53
C VAL A 141 -3.04 7.02 14.57
N LEU A 142 -3.14 7.44 13.31
CA LEU A 142 -2.07 7.18 12.33
C LEU A 142 -0.83 8.02 12.65
N LEU A 143 -1.01 9.27 13.10
CA LEU A 143 0.10 10.12 13.49
C LEU A 143 0.88 9.53 14.69
N THR A 144 0.16 8.98 15.69
CA THR A 144 0.78 8.27 16.82
C THR A 144 1.64 7.09 16.36
N LYS A 145 1.13 6.30 15.40
CA LYS A 145 1.87 5.15 14.85
C LYS A 145 3.10 5.56 14.05
N ILE A 146 2.99 6.57 13.19
CA ILE A 146 4.13 7.07 12.40
C ILE A 146 5.23 7.63 13.31
N LEU A 147 4.86 8.36 14.34
CA LEU A 147 5.80 8.95 15.29
C LEU A 147 6.37 7.92 16.30
N GLY A 148 5.90 6.67 16.29
CA GLY A 148 6.36 5.61 17.19
C GLY A 148 6.07 5.93 18.67
N LEU A 149 4.94 6.56 18.94
CA LEU A 149 4.56 7.00 20.27
C LEU A 149 3.94 5.87 21.09
N ASN A 150 4.12 5.92 22.42
CA ASN A 150 3.44 5.00 23.34
C ASN A 150 1.99 5.45 23.62
N ASP A 151 1.23 4.63 24.34
CA ASP A 151 -0.19 4.89 24.62
C ASP A 151 -0.43 6.23 25.33
N THR A 152 0.44 6.60 26.29
CA THR A 152 0.35 7.88 27.00
C THR A 152 0.53 9.07 26.06
N GLN A 153 1.55 9.01 25.19
CA GLN A 153 1.83 10.04 24.20
C GLN A 153 0.73 10.09 23.12
N GLY A 154 0.21 8.93 22.71
CA GLY A 154 -0.94 8.84 21.80
C GLY A 154 -2.20 9.46 22.39
N GLY A 155 -2.43 9.31 23.69
CA GLY A 155 -3.49 10.01 24.42
C GLY A 155 -3.33 11.53 24.37
N VAL A 156 -2.09 12.04 24.51
CA VAL A 156 -1.81 13.47 24.34
C VAL A 156 -2.08 13.93 22.90
N VAL A 157 -1.67 13.17 21.88
CA VAL A 157 -1.98 13.51 20.48
C VAL A 157 -3.49 13.53 20.25
N ALA A 158 -4.24 12.54 20.72
CA ALA A 158 -5.70 12.52 20.59
C ALA A 158 -6.38 13.73 21.24
N MET A 159 -5.88 14.14 22.42
CA MET A 159 -6.36 15.33 23.11
C MET A 159 -6.10 16.61 22.31
N ILE A 160 -4.91 16.74 21.72
CA ILE A 160 -4.55 17.89 20.87
C ILE A 160 -5.49 18.00 19.67
N PHE A 161 -5.76 16.88 19.00
CA PHE A 161 -6.70 16.86 17.88
C PHE A 161 -8.10 17.29 18.32
N LYS A 162 -8.59 16.78 19.46
CA LYS A 162 -9.89 17.18 20.00
C LYS A 162 -9.97 18.67 20.33
N TYR A 163 -8.91 19.21 20.94
CA TYR A 163 -8.80 20.64 21.21
C TYR A 163 -8.86 21.48 19.93
N CYS A 164 -8.11 21.06 18.89
CA CYS A 164 -8.09 21.74 17.60
C CYS A 164 -9.47 21.70 16.91
N ASP A 165 -10.16 20.56 16.97
CA ASP A 165 -11.51 20.40 16.42
C ASP A 165 -12.51 21.33 17.13
N ASP A 166 -12.48 21.40 18.46
CA ASP A 166 -13.38 22.24 19.25
C ASP A 166 -13.08 23.74 19.06
N ALA A 167 -11.81 24.10 18.90
CA ALA A 167 -11.35 25.46 18.61
C ALA A 167 -11.50 25.84 17.12
N LYS A 168 -11.93 24.91 16.25
CA LYS A 168 -11.99 25.08 14.79
C LYS A 168 -10.65 25.53 14.18
N MET A 169 -9.56 24.94 14.67
CA MET A 169 -8.19 25.17 14.22
C MET A 169 -7.74 23.97 13.38
N PRO A 170 -7.97 23.96 12.05
CA PRO A 170 -7.52 22.84 11.22
C PRO A 170 -6.00 22.69 11.25
N LEU A 171 -5.52 21.45 11.37
CA LEU A 171 -4.11 21.11 11.35
C LEU A 171 -3.72 20.71 9.92
N LEU A 172 -3.18 21.66 9.16
CA LEU A 172 -2.89 21.44 7.74
C LEU A 172 -1.55 20.75 7.56
N ASP A 173 -0.52 21.25 8.22
CA ASP A 173 0.85 20.75 8.09
C ASP A 173 1.52 20.45 9.45
N LEU A 174 2.76 19.97 9.40
CA LEU A 174 3.54 19.66 10.60
C LEU A 174 3.89 20.92 11.40
N LYS A 175 3.94 22.10 10.77
CA LYS A 175 4.24 23.37 11.46
C LYS A 175 3.07 23.79 12.32
N ASP A 176 1.85 23.62 11.85
CA ASP A 176 0.64 23.86 12.64
C ASP A 176 0.62 22.93 13.86
N PHE A 177 0.91 21.65 13.67
CA PHE A 177 0.97 20.70 14.78
C PHE A 177 2.07 21.04 15.79
N ILE A 178 3.25 21.48 15.33
CA ILE A 178 4.33 21.98 16.19
C ILE A 178 3.88 23.21 16.99
N LYS A 179 3.23 24.17 16.34
CA LYS A 179 2.74 25.39 17.02
C LYS A 179 1.74 25.04 18.11
N VAL A 180 0.81 24.12 17.86
CA VAL A 180 -0.13 23.68 18.88
C VAL A 180 0.61 22.98 20.02
N LEU A 181 1.55 22.07 19.74
CA LEU A 181 2.38 21.44 20.77
C LEU A 181 3.15 22.45 21.64
N GLN A 182 3.64 23.54 21.03
CA GLN A 182 4.31 24.61 21.77
C GLN A 182 3.32 25.40 22.62
N TYR A 183 2.17 25.76 22.06
CA TYR A 183 1.12 26.50 22.76
C TYR A 183 0.60 25.76 23.99
N ILE A 184 0.24 24.49 23.85
CA ILE A 184 -0.27 23.67 24.97
C ILE A 184 0.78 23.39 26.05
N GLY A 185 2.07 23.53 25.68
CA GLY A 185 3.20 23.35 26.60
C GLY A 185 3.50 24.59 27.43
N ASP A 186 2.97 25.75 27.05
CA ASP A 186 3.27 27.06 27.62
C ASP A 186 1.97 27.84 27.88
N GLU A 187 1.65 28.86 27.08
CA GLU A 187 0.53 29.80 27.28
C GLU A 187 -0.84 29.12 27.37
N GLY A 188 -1.08 28.08 26.56
CA GLY A 188 -2.35 27.37 26.46
C GLY A 188 -2.56 26.29 27.51
N LYS A 189 -1.56 26.05 28.37
CA LYS A 189 -1.56 24.91 29.28
C LYS A 189 -2.76 24.94 30.24
N GLU A 190 -3.03 26.07 30.88
CA GLU A 190 -4.10 26.18 31.89
C GLU A 190 -5.49 25.95 31.29
N GLU A 191 -5.74 26.48 30.09
CA GLU A 191 -6.99 26.29 29.36
C GLU A 191 -7.24 24.82 29.05
N LEU A 192 -6.18 24.13 28.61
CA LEU A 192 -6.25 22.74 28.21
C LEU A 192 -6.36 21.80 29.41
N GLU A 193 -5.63 22.08 30.50
CA GLU A 193 -5.76 21.33 31.75
C GLU A 193 -7.19 21.39 32.31
N LYS A 194 -7.86 22.54 32.17
CA LYS A 194 -9.23 22.74 32.64
C LYS A 194 -10.26 21.95 31.84
N SER A 195 -10.05 21.83 30.53
CA SER A 195 -11.05 21.28 29.61
C SER A 195 -10.82 19.81 29.26
N TYR A 196 -9.55 19.38 29.25
CA TYR A 196 -9.15 18.05 28.76
C TYR A 196 -8.22 17.27 29.70
N GLY A 197 -7.78 17.91 30.80
CA GLY A 197 -6.95 17.29 31.82
C GLY A 197 -5.44 17.54 31.64
N LYS A 198 -4.66 17.09 32.62
CA LYS A 198 -3.23 17.42 32.72
C LYS A 198 -2.40 16.76 31.62
N ILE A 199 -1.56 17.56 30.97
CA ILE A 199 -0.54 17.09 30.03
C ILE A 199 0.85 17.18 30.68
N SER A 200 1.60 16.09 30.59
CA SER A 200 3.01 16.07 30.99
C SER A 200 3.87 16.82 29.96
N THR A 201 4.61 17.84 30.40
CA THR A 201 5.58 18.59 29.57
C THR A 201 6.64 17.67 28.96
N THR A 202 7.02 16.60 29.65
CA THR A 202 7.94 15.56 29.14
C THR A 202 7.37 14.85 27.91
N SER A 203 6.06 14.57 27.90
CA SER A 203 5.40 13.93 26.76
C SER A 203 5.33 14.87 25.58
N THR A 204 4.90 16.12 25.78
CA THR A 204 4.87 17.16 24.75
C THR A 204 6.25 17.37 24.11
N GLY A 205 7.31 17.47 24.90
CA GLY A 205 8.68 17.63 24.39
C GLY A 205 9.21 16.39 23.65
N THR A 206 8.71 15.19 23.98
CA THR A 206 9.07 13.97 23.23
C THR A 206 8.35 13.91 21.89
N ILE A 207 7.06 14.25 21.85
CA ILE A 207 6.27 14.34 20.62
C ILE A 207 6.88 15.40 19.69
N LEU A 208 7.20 16.58 20.21
CA LEU A 208 7.82 17.66 19.44
C LEU A 208 9.12 17.20 18.74
N ARG A 209 10.02 16.52 19.47
CA ARG A 209 11.26 15.98 18.88
C ARG A 209 10.98 14.96 17.78
N LYS A 210 9.96 14.11 17.94
CA LYS A 210 9.56 13.13 16.93
C LYS A 210 8.99 13.79 15.68
N VAL A 211 8.22 14.86 15.82
CA VAL A 211 7.71 15.63 14.68
C VAL A 211 8.87 16.31 13.93
N ILE A 212 9.82 16.90 14.64
CA ILE A 212 11.02 17.51 14.04
C ILE A 212 11.87 16.46 13.31
N GLU A 213 12.06 15.28 13.90
CA GLU A 213 12.76 14.15 13.26
C GLU A 213 12.07 13.73 11.95
N LEU A 214 10.72 13.73 11.94
CA LEU A 214 9.93 13.42 10.75
C LEU A 214 10.06 14.51 9.67
N GLN A 215 10.06 15.80 10.05
CA GLN A 215 10.32 16.91 9.12
C GLN A 215 11.71 16.81 8.48
N GLN A 216 12.74 16.44 9.26
CA GLN A 216 14.09 16.27 8.75
C GLN A 216 14.18 15.18 7.68
N GLN A 217 13.26 14.21 7.69
CA GLN A 217 13.14 13.16 6.66
C GLN A 217 12.37 13.63 5.41
N GLY A 218 11.95 14.90 5.35
CA GLY A 218 11.25 15.49 4.21
C GLY A 218 9.73 15.33 4.24
N ALA A 219 9.14 14.96 5.38
CA ALA A 219 7.69 14.76 5.49
C ALA A 219 6.85 16.03 5.25
N ASP A 220 7.45 17.23 5.32
CA ASP A 220 6.81 18.49 4.94
C ASP A 220 6.35 18.52 3.46
N LEU A 221 6.95 17.67 2.60
CA LEU A 221 6.49 17.53 1.21
C LEU A 221 5.14 16.82 1.13
N PHE A 222 4.85 15.95 2.08
CA PHE A 222 3.64 15.14 2.16
C PHE A 222 2.52 15.83 2.96
N PHE A 223 2.85 16.44 4.10
CA PHE A 223 1.85 17.11 4.94
C PHE A 223 1.53 18.54 4.46
N GLY A 224 0.28 18.80 4.06
CA GLY A 224 -0.19 20.13 3.65
C GLY A 224 -1.41 20.10 2.72
N GLU A 225 -1.82 21.29 2.23
CA GLU A 225 -3.00 21.44 1.37
C GLU A 225 -2.76 21.20 -0.13
N LYS A 226 -3.90 20.95 -0.81
CA LYS A 226 -4.13 20.08 -2.00
C LYS A 226 -3.96 18.59 -1.71
N SER A 227 -4.80 18.10 -0.79
CA SER A 227 -5.19 16.68 -0.72
C SER A 227 -5.83 16.26 -2.05
N PHE A 228 -5.69 14.99 -2.44
CA PHE A 228 -6.06 14.42 -3.75
C PHE A 228 -7.31 15.07 -4.39
N GLU A 229 -7.10 15.99 -5.33
CA GLU A 229 -8.11 16.55 -6.27
C GLU A 229 -7.48 16.80 -7.65
#